data_AF-A0A9E1T7K1-F1
#
_entry.id   AF-A0A9E1T7K1-F1
#
_cell.length_a   1.000
_cell.length_b   1.000
_cell.length_c   1.000
_cell.angle_alpha   90.00
_cell.angle_beta   90.00
_cell.angle_gamma   90.00
#
_symmetry.space_group_name_H-M   'P 1'
#
loop_
_entity.id
_entity.type
_entity.pdbx_description
1 polymer ?
#
loop_
_entity_poly.entity_id
_entity_poly.type
_entity_poly.pdbx_seq_one_letter_code
_entity_poly.pdbx_strand_id
1 'polypeptide(L)'
;MTHLSATLWTSLPDDLHHRGEPSNWAKMTRPGQAMHSFLEAAFFDDTGTMWLSDVPYGRVFTISPSGDWTIMHRIDGEPHAMRIAPDGQRIAVDYKHGLIELTGETTFDVISGGGDVPFL
;
A
#
# COMPACT_ATOMS: atom_id res chain seq x y z
N MET A 1 -3.27 -29.17 -18.28
CA MET A 1 -3.46 -28.27 -17.13
C MET A 1 -2.10 -27.65 -16.84
N THR A 2 -1.94 -26.34 -16.97
CA THR A 2 -0.66 -25.65 -16.72
C THR A 2 -0.50 -25.42 -15.23
N HIS A 3 0.62 -25.86 -14.65
CA HIS A 3 0.96 -25.59 -13.27
C HIS A 3 1.98 -24.46 -13.22
N LEU A 4 1.67 -23.38 -12.51
CA LEU A 4 2.60 -22.30 -12.24
C LEU A 4 3.23 -22.54 -10.88
N SER A 5 4.55 -22.44 -10.80
CA SER A 5 5.31 -22.50 -9.55
C SER A 5 5.98 -21.15 -9.33
N ALA A 6 6.05 -20.70 -8.08
CA ALA A 6 6.75 -19.47 -7.70
C ALA A 6 7.92 -19.79 -6.78
N THR A 7 9.00 -19.03 -6.91
CA THR A 7 10.11 -18.99 -5.96
C THR A 7 10.07 -17.67 -5.22
N LEU A 8 10.46 -17.66 -3.94
CA LEU A 8 10.58 -16.43 -3.18
C LEU A 8 11.59 -15.50 -3.88
N TRP A 9 11.16 -14.29 -4.21
CA TRP A 9 12.04 -13.25 -4.75
C TRP A 9 12.56 -12.34 -3.63
N THR A 10 11.65 -11.73 -2.87
CA THR A 10 11.95 -10.94 -1.67
C THR A 10 10.75 -10.99 -0.71
N SER A 11 10.95 -10.58 0.54
CA SER A 11 9.92 -10.49 1.58
C SER A 11 10.08 -9.19 2.35
N LEU A 12 9.00 -8.69 2.95
CA LEU A 12 9.06 -7.48 3.78
C LEU A 12 10.13 -7.64 4.88
N PRO A 13 11.18 -6.80 4.89
CA PRO A 13 12.23 -6.82 5.89
C PRO A 13 11.69 -6.71 7.33
N ASP A 14 12.34 -7.42 8.26
CA ASP A 14 11.90 -7.51 9.68
C ASP A 14 11.92 -6.17 10.42
N ASP A 15 12.82 -5.25 10.03
CA ASP A 15 12.88 -3.88 10.53
C ASP A 15 11.70 -3.02 10.03
N LEU A 16 11.06 -3.42 8.93
CA LEU A 16 9.84 -2.82 8.42
C LEU A 16 8.57 -3.51 8.95
N HIS A 17 8.66 -4.46 9.87
CA HIS A 17 7.47 -5.04 10.50
C HIS A 17 6.84 -4.06 11.49
N HIS A 18 5.53 -3.85 11.39
CA HIS A 18 4.81 -3.12 12.44
C HIS A 18 4.80 -3.95 13.73
N ARG A 19 5.20 -3.33 14.84
CA ARG A 19 5.26 -3.95 16.18
C ARG A 19 4.42 -3.22 17.22
N GLY A 20 3.76 -2.14 16.83
CA GLY A 20 2.89 -1.36 17.72
C GLY A 20 1.48 -1.95 17.82
N GLU A 21 0.58 -1.15 18.37
CA GLU A 21 -0.84 -1.51 18.44
C GLU A 21 -1.41 -1.79 17.04
N PRO A 22 -2.24 -2.84 16.88
CA PRO A 22 -2.96 -3.07 15.64
C PRO A 22 -3.83 -1.85 15.30
N SER A 23 -3.83 -1.45 14.03
CA SER A 23 -4.69 -0.37 13.55
C SER A 23 -6.17 -0.74 13.62
N ASN A 24 -7.06 0.25 13.48
CA ASN A 24 -8.50 -0.01 13.45
C ASN A 24 -8.87 -0.97 12.32
N TRP A 25 -8.29 -0.80 11.13
CA TRP A 25 -8.44 -1.72 10.01
C TRP A 25 -8.02 -3.14 10.40
N ALA A 26 -6.82 -3.32 10.97
CA ALA A 26 -6.32 -4.63 11.38
C ALA A 26 -7.22 -5.31 12.43
N LYS A 27 -7.69 -4.54 13.42
CA LYS A 27 -8.63 -5.02 14.45
C LYS A 27 -9.96 -5.48 13.85
N MET A 28 -10.46 -4.77 12.84
CA MET A 28 -11.73 -5.07 12.18
C MET A 28 -11.65 -6.26 11.22
N THR A 29 -10.60 -6.33 10.39
CA THR A 29 -10.52 -7.32 9.30
C THR A 29 -9.80 -8.61 9.70
N ARG A 30 -8.96 -8.57 10.74
CA ARG A 30 -8.17 -9.71 11.25
C ARG A 30 -8.21 -9.76 12.79
N PRO A 31 -9.41 -9.87 13.39
CA PRO A 31 -9.56 -9.81 14.85
C PRO A 31 -8.75 -10.89 15.56
N GLY A 32 -7.94 -10.48 16.54
CA GLY A 32 -7.11 -11.38 17.36
C GLY A 32 -5.86 -11.93 16.68
N GLN A 33 -5.57 -11.54 15.43
CA GLN A 33 -4.36 -11.95 14.73
C GLN A 33 -3.29 -10.87 14.82
N ALA A 34 -2.10 -11.24 15.29
CA ALA A 34 -0.93 -10.36 15.20
C ALA A 34 -0.50 -10.25 13.73
N MET A 35 -0.44 -9.02 13.21
CA MET A 35 -0.13 -8.76 11.81
C MET A 35 0.82 -7.57 11.70
N HIS A 36 1.98 -7.78 11.07
CA HIS A 36 2.97 -6.72 10.86
C HIS A 36 2.72 -5.91 9.57
N SER A 37 1.92 -6.43 8.64
CA SER A 37 1.53 -5.80 7.38
C SER A 37 0.42 -6.58 6.66
N PHE A 38 -0.33 -5.93 5.79
CA PHE A 38 -1.21 -6.54 4.80
C PHE A 38 -0.96 -5.92 3.43
N LEU A 39 -0.20 -6.63 2.58
CA LEU A 39 0.33 -6.09 1.33
C LEU A 39 -0.66 -6.27 0.17
N GLU A 40 -0.99 -5.18 -0.52
CA GLU A 40 -1.88 -5.16 -1.68
C GLU A 40 -1.31 -4.31 -2.84
N ALA A 41 -2.09 -4.16 -3.91
CA ALA A 41 -1.82 -3.22 -4.99
C ALA A 41 -0.54 -3.42 -5.80
N ALA A 42 0.08 -4.60 -5.81
CA ALA A 42 1.35 -4.82 -6.53
C ALA A 42 1.28 -4.45 -8.03
N PHE A 43 2.18 -3.59 -8.51
CA PHE A 43 2.42 -3.33 -9.95
C PHE A 43 3.87 -2.92 -10.20
N PHE A 44 4.35 -3.08 -11.44
CA PHE A 44 5.66 -2.59 -11.86
C PHE A 44 5.52 -1.25 -12.59
N ASP A 45 6.45 -0.33 -12.34
CA ASP A 45 6.62 0.85 -13.19
C ASP A 45 7.50 0.56 -14.41
N ASP A 46 7.78 1.59 -15.22
CA ASP A 46 8.57 1.49 -16.44
C ASP A 46 10.05 1.18 -16.20
N THR A 47 10.54 1.37 -14.97
CA THR A 47 11.90 1.02 -14.55
C THR A 47 12.02 -0.43 -14.07
N GLY A 48 10.89 -1.13 -13.92
CA GLY A 48 10.83 -2.46 -13.31
C GLY A 48 10.86 -2.43 -11.78
N THR A 49 10.64 -1.27 -11.16
CA THR A 49 10.44 -1.16 -9.72
C THR A 49 9.02 -1.59 -9.37
N MET A 50 8.88 -2.50 -8.41
CA MET A 50 7.57 -2.93 -7.92
C MET A 50 7.06 -1.96 -6.86
N TRP A 51 5.82 -1.51 -7.01
CA TRP A 51 5.09 -0.69 -6.05
C TRP A 51 3.99 -1.53 -5.41
N LEU A 52 3.74 -1.34 -4.12
CA LEU A 52 2.67 -2.01 -3.39
C LEU A 52 2.28 -1.22 -2.14
N SER A 53 1.04 -1.38 -1.68
CA SER A 53 0.57 -0.76 -0.45
C SER A 53 0.61 -1.72 0.72
N ASP A 54 0.70 -1.17 1.93
CA ASP A 54 0.43 -1.85 3.18
C ASP A 54 -0.74 -1.16 3.86
N VAL A 55 -1.90 -1.76 3.65
CA VAL A 55 -3.22 -1.23 4.00
C VAL A 55 -3.33 -0.83 5.47
N PRO A 56 -3.08 -1.72 6.46
CA PRO A 56 -3.37 -1.43 7.86
C PRO A 56 -2.53 -0.30 8.45
N TYR A 57 -1.37 0.01 7.87
CA TYR A 57 -0.42 0.95 8.47
C TYR A 57 -0.09 2.13 7.55
N GLY A 58 -0.90 2.34 6.50
CA GLY A 58 -0.84 3.54 5.68
C GLY A 58 0.46 3.69 4.90
N ARG A 59 1.12 2.59 4.53
CA ARG A 59 2.43 2.63 3.85
C ARG A 59 2.29 2.29 2.37
N VAL A 60 3.17 2.87 1.57
CA VAL A 60 3.45 2.45 0.20
C VAL A 60 4.93 2.14 0.10
N PHE A 61 5.24 0.97 -0.42
CA PHE A 61 6.60 0.53 -0.65
C PHE A 61 6.94 0.53 -2.13
N THR A 62 8.21 0.79 -2.41
CA THR A 62 8.87 0.37 -3.66
C THR A 62 9.84 -0.76 -3.36
N ILE A 63 10.01 -1.62 -4.36
CA ILE A 63 10.96 -2.72 -4.35
C ILE A 63 11.75 -2.69 -5.65
N SER A 64 13.06 -2.49 -5.55
CA SER A 64 13.95 -2.50 -6.71
C SER A 64 13.99 -3.87 -7.39
N PRO A 65 14.47 -3.97 -8.64
CA PRO A 65 14.74 -5.27 -9.28
C PRO A 65 15.67 -6.19 -8.49
N SER A 66 16.54 -5.64 -7.62
CA SER A 66 17.40 -6.41 -6.69
C SER A 66 16.67 -6.88 -5.42
N GLY A 67 15.42 -6.47 -5.20
CA GLY A 67 14.61 -6.87 -4.05
C GLY A 67 14.74 -5.94 -2.85
N ASP A 68 15.29 -4.74 -3.02
CA ASP A 68 15.49 -3.76 -1.94
C ASP A 68 14.21 -2.96 -1.69
N TRP A 69 13.74 -2.95 -0.44
CA TRP A 69 12.50 -2.28 -0.04
C TRP A 69 12.76 -0.85 0.41
N THR A 70 11.90 0.08 -0.02
CA THR A 70 11.91 1.48 0.43
C THR A 70 10.50 1.92 0.74
N ILE A 71 10.29 2.65 1.84
CA ILE A 71 9.02 3.34 2.10
C ILE A 71 8.98 4.58 1.24
N MET A 72 8.05 4.62 0.28
CA MET A 72 7.81 5.83 -0.52
C MET A 72 6.81 6.75 0.15
N HIS A 73 5.80 6.19 0.82
CA HIS A 73 4.79 6.94 1.55
C HIS A 73 4.45 6.27 2.87
N ARG A 74 4.18 7.08 3.90
CA ARG A 74 3.60 6.70 5.18
C ARG A 74 2.63 7.80 5.62
N ILE A 75 1.34 7.54 5.43
CA ILE A 75 0.25 8.49 5.70
C ILE A 75 -0.69 7.92 6.77
N ASP A 76 -1.50 8.79 7.38
CA ASP A 76 -2.56 8.37 8.31
C ASP A 76 -3.80 7.86 7.55
N GLY A 77 -3.60 6.89 6.66
CA GLY A 77 -4.61 6.36 5.75
C GLY A 77 -4.58 4.83 5.63
N GLU A 78 -5.40 4.32 4.73
CA GLU A 78 -5.62 2.90 4.45
C GLU A 78 -5.60 2.66 2.92
N PRO A 79 -4.42 2.79 2.25
CA PRO A 79 -4.31 2.70 0.81
C PRO A 79 -4.46 1.25 0.35
N HIS A 80 -5.51 0.96 -0.42
CA HIS A 80 -5.80 -0.39 -0.94
C HIS A 80 -5.33 -0.59 -2.39
N ALA A 81 -5.34 0.47 -3.18
CA ALA A 81 -4.88 0.45 -4.57
C ALA A 81 -4.12 1.74 -4.88
N MET A 82 -3.15 1.67 -5.78
CA MET A 82 -2.52 2.87 -6.33
C MET A 82 -2.01 2.65 -7.75
N ARG A 83 -1.83 3.73 -8.51
CA ARG A 83 -1.16 3.74 -9.81
C ARG A 83 -0.39 5.04 -10.01
N ILE A 84 0.64 4.97 -10.84
CA ILE A 84 1.33 6.15 -11.37
C ILE A 84 0.62 6.52 -12.68
N ALA A 85 0.07 7.73 -12.74
CA ALA A 85 -0.56 8.28 -13.93
C ALA A 85 0.51 8.66 -14.98
N PRO A 86 0.14 8.80 -16.27
CA PRO A 86 1.11 9.11 -17.33
C PRO A 86 1.91 10.41 -17.14
N ASP A 87 1.41 11.35 -16.36
CA ASP A 87 2.06 12.61 -16.00
C ASP A 87 2.92 12.51 -14.72
N GLY A 88 3.02 11.32 -14.14
CA GLY A 88 3.81 11.03 -12.95
C GLY A 88 3.04 11.16 -11.63
N GLN A 89 1.76 11.54 -11.64
CA GLN A 89 0.97 11.62 -10.42
C GLN A 89 0.82 10.24 -9.77
N ARG A 90 0.98 10.18 -8.45
CA ARG A 90 0.85 8.94 -7.67
C ARG A 90 -0.54 8.91 -7.03
N ILE A 91 -1.48 8.27 -7.70
CA ILE A 91 -2.89 8.26 -7.29
C ILE A 91 -3.17 6.99 -6.49
N ALA A 92 -3.77 7.13 -5.32
CA ALA A 92 -4.19 6.01 -4.48
C ALA A 92 -5.68 6.07 -4.17
N VAL A 93 -6.28 4.89 -4.04
CA VAL A 93 -7.61 4.71 -3.45
C VAL A 93 -7.40 4.31 -1.99
N ASP A 94 -7.90 5.14 -1.11
CA ASP A 94 -7.72 5.07 0.32
C ASP A 94 -9.09 4.92 1.00
N TYR A 95 -9.21 3.95 1.91
CA TYR A 95 -10.50 3.67 2.56
C TYR A 95 -10.97 4.82 3.46
N LYS A 96 -10.04 5.59 4.05
CA LYS A 96 -10.34 6.69 4.96
C LYS A 96 -10.58 8.01 4.24
N HIS A 97 -9.89 8.25 3.12
CA HIS A 97 -9.87 9.56 2.46
C HIS A 97 -10.46 9.58 1.04
N GLY A 98 -10.84 8.43 0.48
CA GLY A 98 -11.31 8.32 -0.90
C GLY A 98 -10.15 8.28 -1.90
N LEU A 99 -10.26 9.03 -2.99
CA LEU A 99 -9.22 9.13 -4.00
C LEU A 99 -8.24 10.25 -3.64
N ILE A 100 -6.96 9.91 -3.51
CA ILE A 100 -5.90 10.83 -3.08
C ILE A 100 -4.72 10.84 -4.06
N GLU A 101 -3.99 11.95 -4.10
CA GLU A 101 -2.66 12.06 -4.70
C GLU A 101 -1.61 12.02 -3.60
N LEU A 102 -0.66 11.10 -3.69
CA LEU A 102 0.47 10.99 -2.78
C LEU A 102 1.58 11.98 -3.21
N THR A 103 1.65 13.13 -2.53
CA THR A 103 2.50 14.26 -2.93
C THR A 103 3.88 14.28 -2.26
N GLY A 104 4.03 13.59 -1.13
CA GLY A 104 5.29 13.50 -0.40
C GLY A 104 5.34 12.27 0.50
N GLU A 105 6.44 12.11 1.25
CA GLU A 105 6.63 10.92 2.11
C GLU A 105 5.49 10.77 3.13
N THR A 106 5.00 11.87 3.69
CA THR A 106 3.92 11.88 4.69
C THR A 106 2.74 12.77 4.30
N THR A 107 2.72 13.28 3.06
CA THR A 107 1.71 14.24 2.59
C THR A 107 0.94 13.68 1.41
N PHE A 108 -0.34 14.03 1.35
CA PHE A 108 -1.23 13.70 0.26
C PHE A 108 -2.28 14.80 0.10
N ASP A 109 -2.82 14.93 -1.10
CA ASP A 109 -3.96 15.79 -1.41
C ASP A 109 -5.18 14.92 -1.73
N VAL A 110 -6.36 15.35 -1.26
CA VAL A 110 -7.61 14.65 -1.58
C VAL A 110 -8.09 15.11 -2.95
N ILE A 111 -8.14 14.17 -3.91
CA ILE A 111 -8.70 14.40 -5.25
C ILE A 111 -10.23 14.33 -5.19
N SER A 112 -10.76 13.32 -4.48
CA SER A 112 -12.20 13.14 -4.27
C SER A 112 -12.45 12.33 -3.01
N GLY A 113 -13.12 12.92 -2.02
CA GLY A 113 -13.51 12.22 -0.78
C GLY A 113 -14.69 11.26 -0.93
N GLY A 114 -15.27 11.15 -2.13
CA GLY A 114 -16.56 10.50 -2.34
C GLY A 114 -17.74 11.40 -1.98
N GLY A 115 -18.94 10.81 -1.91
CA GLY A 115 -20.16 11.50 -1.45
C GLY A 115 -20.46 11.21 0.02
N ASP A 116 -21.58 11.75 0.53
CA ASP A 116 -22.03 11.57 1.93
C ASP A 116 -22.39 10.12 2.29
N VAL A 117 -22.41 9.21 1.31
CA VAL A 117 -22.73 7.80 1.47
C VAL A 117 -21.58 6.94 0.92
N PRO A 118 -21.21 5.84 1.60
CA PRO A 118 -20.18 4.94 1.09
C PRO A 118 -20.60 4.36 -0.26
N PHE A 119 -19.63 4.15 -1.15
CA PHE A 119 -19.79 3.33 -2.34
C PHE A 119 -20.10 1.89 -1.87
N LEU A 120 -21.39 1.52 -1.89
CA LEU A 120 -21.88 0.15 -1.80
C LEU A 120 -22.22 -0.36 -3.19
#